data_AF-A0A3P7DGD4-F1
#
_entry.id   AF-A0A3P7DGD4-F1
#
_cell.length_a   1.000
_cell.length_b   1.000
_cell.length_c   1.000
_cell.angle_alpha   90.00
_cell.angle_beta   90.00
_cell.angle_gamma   90.00
#
_symmetry.space_group_name_H-M   'P 1'
#
loop_
_entity.id
_entity.type
_entity.pdbx_description
1 polymer ?
#
loop_
_entity_poly.entity_id
_entity_poly.type
_entity_poly.pdbx_seq_one_letter_code
_entity_poly.pdbx_strand_id
1 'polypeptide(L)'
;MNCFTCVVENSTKCDFINEFPNNYCKKSCQLSGCELIAKEYDLKKVPTTLKSVAFLIGKWRSEFGGKAVSPTILKVTYGEEIDLKLITNGDYVITLM
;
A
#
# COMPACT_ATOMS: atom_id res chain seq x y z
N MET A 1 13.56 8.97 -1.29
CA MET A 1 13.42 7.73 -0.50
C MET A 1 11.99 7.67 0.02
N ASN A 2 11.20 6.67 -0.38
CA ASN A 2 9.78 6.57 -0.02
C ASN A 2 9.59 5.61 1.16
N CYS A 3 8.74 5.97 2.14
CA CYS A 3 8.44 5.15 3.30
C CYS A 3 7.98 3.73 2.95
N PHE A 4 7.14 3.60 1.91
CA PHE A 4 6.71 2.29 1.43
C PHE A 4 7.88 1.40 1.03
N THR A 5 8.79 1.94 0.21
CA THR A 5 9.98 1.22 -0.24
C THR A 5 10.88 0.83 0.92
N CYS A 6 11.13 1.73 1.87
CA CYS A 6 12.00 1.44 3.01
C CYS A 6 11.47 0.30 3.89
N VAL A 7 10.16 0.29 4.18
CA VAL A 7 9.54 -0.75 5.00
C VAL A 7 9.54 -2.11 4.29
N VAL A 8 9.34 -2.11 2.97
CA VAL A 8 9.29 -3.33 2.14
C VAL A 8 10.68 -3.92 1.87
N GLU A 9 11.70 -3.07 1.76
CA GLU A 9 13.10 -3.50 1.62
C GLU A 9 13.59 -4.21 2.88
N ASN A 10 13.42 -3.57 4.04
CA ASN A 10 13.82 -4.11 5.33
C ASN A 10 12.89 -3.60 6.44
N SER A 11 11.88 -4.42 6.77
CA SER A 11 10.88 -4.13 7.79
C SER A 11 11.43 -4.04 9.21
N THR A 12 12.57 -4.69 9.50
CA THR A 12 13.20 -4.65 10.84
C THR A 12 13.68 -3.25 11.22
N LYS A 13 13.91 -2.37 10.23
CA LYS A 13 14.24 -0.95 10.47
C LYS A 13 13.10 -0.17 11.14
N CYS A 14 11.88 -0.70 11.15
CA CYS A 14 10.79 -0.13 11.91
C CYS A 14 10.98 -0.31 13.43
N ASP A 15 11.75 -1.29 13.88
CA ASP A 15 11.89 -1.60 15.32
C ASP A 15 13.03 -0.81 15.98
N PHE A 16 13.97 -0.28 15.19
CA PHE A 16 15.12 0.47 15.69
C PHE A 16 14.81 1.98 15.75
N ILE A 17 14.86 2.56 16.96
CA ILE A 17 14.55 3.98 17.21
C ILE A 17 15.44 4.94 16.40
N ASN A 18 16.67 4.55 16.05
CA ASN A 18 17.61 5.40 15.32
C ASN A 18 17.55 5.23 13.79
N GLU A 19 16.69 4.35 13.29
CA GLU A 19 16.55 4.11 11.85
C GLU A 19 15.53 5.07 11.22
N PHE A 20 15.71 5.35 9.93
CA PHE A 20 14.86 6.28 9.18
C PHE A 20 13.37 5.89 9.22
N PRO A 21 12.95 4.61 9.00
CA PRO A 21 11.54 4.25 8.99
C PRO A 21 10.84 4.45 10.33
N ASN A 22 11.52 4.16 11.45
CA ASN A 22 10.96 4.38 12.78
C ASN A 22 10.71 5.88 13.05
N ASN A 23 11.67 6.74 12.68
CA ASN A 23 11.58 8.18 12.93
C ASN A 23 10.60 8.90 12.01
N TYR A 24 10.61 8.58 10.71
CA TYR A 24 9.92 9.36 9.68
C TYR A 24 8.73 8.63 9.04
N CYS A 25 8.69 7.30 9.11
CA CYS A 25 7.67 6.47 8.45
C CYS A 25 6.73 5.78 9.45
N LYS A 26 6.41 6.45 10.56
CA LYS A 26 5.65 5.89 11.68
C LYS A 26 4.34 5.21 11.28
N LYS A 27 3.61 5.77 10.30
CA LYS A 27 2.38 5.16 9.76
C LYS A 27 2.67 3.84 9.03
N SER A 28 3.59 3.84 8.08
CA SER A 28 4.00 2.64 7.33
C SER A 28 4.59 1.56 8.24
N CYS A 29 5.25 1.96 9.33
CA CYS A 29 5.80 1.06 10.34
C CYS A 29 4.78 0.59 11.39
N GLN A 30 3.53 1.08 11.35
CA GLN A 30 2.46 0.81 12.33
C GLN A 30 2.81 1.25 13.77
N LEU A 31 3.66 2.26 13.92
CA LEU A 31 4.10 2.77 15.24
C LEU A 31 3.19 3.87 15.79
N SER A 32 2.36 4.47 14.94
CA SER A 32 1.36 5.45 15.40
C SER A 32 0.12 4.68 15.86
N GLY A 33 -0.35 4.91 17.09
CA GLY A 33 -1.53 4.26 17.69
C GLY A 33 -2.87 4.60 17.01
N CYS A 34 -2.85 4.87 15.72
CA CYS A 34 -4.01 5.13 14.89
C CYS A 34 -4.20 3.92 13.97
N GLU A 35 -5.21 3.11 14.29
CA GLU A 35 -5.80 2.03 13.50
C GLU A 35 -4.84 0.88 13.14
N LEU A 36 -5.16 -0.31 13.63
CA LEU A 36 -4.51 -1.54 13.19
C LEU A 36 -4.66 -1.64 11.67
N ILE A 37 -3.53 -1.52 10.94
CA ILE A 37 -3.51 -1.75 9.50
C ILE A 37 -4.03 -3.18 9.28
N ALA A 38 -5.10 -3.32 8.48
CA ALA A 38 -5.63 -4.65 8.19
C ALA A 38 -4.53 -5.49 7.53
N LYS A 39 -4.50 -6.79 7.86
CA LYS A 39 -3.42 -7.71 7.46
C LYS A 39 -3.18 -7.73 5.95
N GLU A 40 -4.23 -7.49 5.17
CA GLU A 40 -4.23 -7.43 3.71
C GLU A 40 -3.48 -6.20 3.14
N TYR A 41 -3.15 -5.20 3.97
CA TYR A 41 -2.35 -4.01 3.61
C TYR A 41 -1.00 -3.95 4.34
N ASP A 42 -0.60 -5.00 5.05
CA ASP A 42 0.64 -5.00 5.82
C ASP A 42 1.87 -5.06 4.91
N LEU A 43 2.55 -3.93 4.76
CA LEU A 43 3.76 -3.79 3.95
C LEU A 43 4.90 -4.72 4.40
N LYS A 44 4.90 -5.15 5.66
CA LYS A 44 5.91 -6.08 6.21
C LYS A 44 5.76 -7.49 5.66
N LYS A 45 4.58 -7.85 5.14
CA LYS A 45 4.28 -9.19 4.61
C LYS A 45 4.36 -9.28 3.08
N VAL A 46 4.82 -8.24 2.40
CA VAL A 46 4.89 -8.20 0.93
C VAL A 46 5.92 -9.21 0.41
N PRO A 47 5.55 -10.13 -0.49
CA PRO A 47 6.48 -11.04 -1.14
C PRO A 47 7.60 -10.31 -1.89
N THR A 48 8.78 -10.93 -1.97
CA THR A 48 9.95 -10.33 -2.64
C THR A 48 9.68 -9.96 -4.10
N THR A 49 8.83 -10.72 -4.79
CA THR A 49 8.42 -10.48 -6.18
C THR A 49 7.56 -9.23 -6.37
N LEU A 50 6.86 -8.77 -5.32
CA LEU A 50 5.96 -7.62 -5.37
C LEU A 50 6.59 -6.34 -4.79
N LYS A 51 7.86 -6.37 -4.37
CA LYS A 51 8.53 -5.22 -3.73
C LYS A 51 8.51 -3.96 -4.59
N SER A 52 8.70 -4.09 -5.90
CA SER A 52 8.74 -2.98 -6.86
C SER A 52 7.40 -2.25 -7.00
N VAL A 53 6.29 -2.93 -6.68
CA VAL A 53 4.92 -2.39 -6.80
C VAL A 53 4.23 -2.24 -5.44
N ALA A 54 4.92 -2.50 -4.33
CA ALA A 54 4.36 -2.49 -2.99
C ALA A 54 3.78 -1.13 -2.56
N PHE A 55 4.27 -0.05 -3.16
CA PHE A 55 3.75 1.30 -2.94
C PHE A 55 2.31 1.47 -3.41
N LEU A 56 1.78 0.55 -4.24
CA LEU A 56 0.39 0.54 -4.68
C LEU A 56 -0.55 -0.10 -3.66
N ILE A 57 -0.05 -0.83 -2.66
CA ILE A 57 -0.89 -1.49 -1.66
C ILE A 57 -1.60 -0.45 -0.80
N GLY A 58 -2.92 -0.53 -0.75
CA GLY A 58 -3.78 0.42 -0.06
C GLY A 58 -5.07 0.69 -0.83
N LYS A 59 -5.88 1.57 -0.25
CA LYS A 59 -7.10 2.09 -0.88
C LYS A 59 -6.80 3.46 -1.47
N TRP A 60 -7.07 3.59 -2.77
CA TRP A 60 -6.89 4.82 -3.52
C TRP A 60 -8.27 5.30 -3.96
N ARG A 61 -8.57 6.55 -3.68
CA ARG A 61 -9.79 7.19 -4.16
C ARG A 61 -9.42 8.43 -4.93
N SER A 62 -9.91 8.52 -6.16
CA SER A 62 -9.69 9.73 -6.95
C SER A 62 -10.56 10.86 -6.41
N GLU A 63 -9.93 11.98 -6.01
CA GLU A 63 -10.65 13.21 -5.64
C GLU A 63 -11.32 13.84 -6.87
N PHE A 64 -10.65 13.73 -8.01
CA PHE A 64 -11.14 14.21 -9.29
C PHE A 64 -11.74 13.03 -10.05
N GLY A 65 -13.00 13.13 -10.46
CA GLY A 65 -13.64 12.06 -11.23
C GLY A 65 -12.80 11.71 -12.48
N GLY A 66 -12.56 10.41 -12.69
CA GLY A 66 -11.97 9.90 -13.92
C GLY A 66 -12.80 10.35 -15.11
N LYS A 67 -12.15 10.69 -16.22
CA LYS A 67 -12.81 11.17 -17.44
C LYS A 67 -12.77 10.07 -18.48
N ALA A 68 -13.92 9.56 -18.89
CA ALA A 68 -14.01 8.74 -20.08
C ALA A 68 -14.28 9.65 -21.29
N VAL A 69 -13.35 9.67 -22.24
CA VAL A 69 -13.46 10.41 -23.50
C VAL A 69 -13.38 9.41 -24.63
N SER A 70 -14.46 9.30 -25.41
CA SER A 70 -14.51 8.48 -26.62
C SER A 70 -15.01 9.35 -27.77
N PRO A 71 -14.55 9.15 -29.02
CA PRO A 71 -15.07 9.86 -30.18
C PRO A 71 -16.58 9.67 -30.40
N THR A 72 -17.16 8.57 -29.91
CA THR A 72 -18.55 8.15 -30.16
C THR A 72 -19.49 8.37 -28.97
N ILE A 73 -18.95 8.57 -27.76
CA ILE A 73 -19.73 8.69 -26.52
C ILE A 73 -19.47 10.06 -25.90
N LEU A 74 -20.51 10.65 -25.29
CA LEU A 74 -20.41 11.89 -24.53
C LEU A 74 -19.31 11.79 -23.47
N LYS A 75 -18.59 12.88 -23.24
CA LYS A 75 -17.63 12.97 -22.14
C LYS A 75 -18.36 12.77 -20.82
N VAL A 76 -18.00 11.72 -20.08
CA VAL A 76 -18.57 11.43 -18.76
C VAL A 76 -17.47 11.42 -17.70
N THR A 77 -17.84 11.85 -16.49
CA THR A 77 -16.99 11.76 -15.30
C THR A 77 -17.51 10.66 -14.40
N TYR A 78 -16.62 9.83 -13.86
CA TYR A 78 -16.96 8.77 -12.90
C TYR A 78 -16.07 8.84 -11.66
N GLY A 79 -16.60 8.45 -10.51
CA GLY A 79 -15.79 8.24 -9.31
C GLY A 79 -15.08 6.89 -9.39
N GLU A 80 -13.81 6.85 -8.99
CA GLU A 80 -13.02 5.61 -8.97
C GLU A 80 -12.42 5.39 -7.58
N GLU A 81 -12.59 4.15 -7.09
CA GLU A 81 -11.92 3.63 -5.91
C GLU A 81 -11.19 2.34 -6.30
N ILE A 82 -9.89 2.29 -6.00
CA ILE A 82 -9.01 1.17 -6.27
C ILE A 82 -8.55 0.60 -4.93
N ASP A 83 -8.89 -0.66 -4.66
CA ASP A 83 -8.48 -1.38 -3.47
C ASP A 83 -7.45 -2.46 -3.83
N LEU A 84 -6.16 -2.19 -3.58
CA LEU A 84 -5.06 -3.11 -3.85
C LEU A 84 -4.56 -3.71 -2.55
N LYS A 85 -4.70 -5.03 -2.45
CA LYS A 85 -4.41 -5.77 -1.22
C LYS A 85 -3.70 -7.09 -1.48
N LEU A 86 -2.98 -7.54 -0.47
CA LEU A 86 -2.36 -8.86 -0.42
C LEU A 86 -3.45 -9.92 -0.25
N ILE A 87 -3.35 -11.01 -1.02
CA ILE A 87 -4.23 -12.17 -0.84
C ILE A 87 -3.75 -12.90 0.42
N THR A 88 -4.60 -12.99 1.44
CA THR A 88 -4.26 -13.63 2.72
C THR A 88 -5.13 -14.84 3.02
N ASN A 89 -4.55 -15.89 3.60
CA ASN A 89 -5.26 -16.97 4.28
C ASN A 89 -4.83 -17.01 5.75
N GLY A 90 -5.70 -16.52 6.64
CA GLY A 90 -5.34 -16.31 8.04
C GLY A 90 -4.21 -15.28 8.18
N ASP A 91 -3.08 -15.69 8.75
CA ASP A 91 -1.90 -14.84 8.91
C ASP A 91 -0.91 -14.88 7.73
N TYR A 92 -1.12 -15.79 6.78
CA TYR A 92 -0.22 -16.03 5.66
C TYR A 92 -0.63 -15.28 4.40
N VAL A 93 0.34 -14.68 3.71
CA VAL A 93 0.15 -14.11 2.37
C VAL A 93 0.31 -15.22 1.34
N ILE A 94 -0.72 -15.45 0.53
CA ILE A 94 -0.69 -16.43 -0.56
C ILE A 94 0.11 -15.81 -1.70
N THR A 95 1.30 -16.37 -1.94
CA THR A 95 2.05 -16.09 -3.16
C THR A 95 1.69 -17.17 -4.16
N LEU A 96 0.91 -16.84 -5.19
CA LEU A 96 0.77 -17.71 -6.35
C LEU A 96 2.12 -17.64 -7.09
N MET A 97 2.99 -18.61 -6.81
CA MET A 97 4.11 -18.98 -7.70
C MET A 97 3.55 -19.89 -8.80
#